data_AF-A0A2E9LHK8-F1
#
_entry.id   AF-A0A2E9LHK8-F1
#
_cell.length_a   1.000
_cell.length_b   1.000
_cell.length_c   1.000
_cell.angle_alpha   90.00
_cell.angle_beta   90.00
_cell.angle_gamma   90.00
#
_symmetry.space_group_name_H-M   'P 1'
#
loop_
_entity.id
_entity.type
_entity.pdbx_description
1 polymer ?
#
loop_
_entity_poly.entity_id
_entity_poly.type
_entity_poly.pdbx_seq_one_letter_code
_entity_poly.pdbx_strand_id
1 'polypeptide(L)'
;MSKTDENLKAAFAGESQANRRYLAFATKAMNEGKPEIAQLFMEAAGAETTHALSHFNVMGGPKSTAENLKQATEGENDEIEEMYPRFIQEAKEDGNEAAVKSFEIALEREKHHREMFRNALKELEE
;
A
#
# COMPACT_ATOMS: atom_id res chain seq x y z
N MET A 1 22.77 -3.40 -5.54
CA MET A 1 22.20 -2.45 -4.57
C MET A 1 23.21 -2.22 -3.47
N SER A 2 23.31 -0.99 -2.97
CA SER A 2 24.07 -0.69 -1.77
C SER A 2 23.29 -1.15 -0.52
N LYS A 3 24.00 -1.35 0.61
CA LYS A 3 23.33 -1.57 1.91
C LYS A 3 22.39 -0.41 2.27
N THR A 4 22.74 0.81 1.85
CA THR A 4 21.88 1.99 2.05
C THR A 4 20.58 1.87 1.24
N ASP A 5 20.62 1.33 0.03
CA ASP A 5 19.41 1.14 -0.79
C ASP A 5 18.46 0.12 -0.14
N GLU A 6 19.01 -0.96 0.43
CA GLU A 6 18.24 -1.95 1.17
C GLU A 6 17.62 -1.33 2.43
N ASN A 7 18.40 -0.54 3.18
CA ASN A 7 17.93 0.17 4.35
C ASN A 7 16.80 1.16 4.01
N LEU A 8 16.91 1.88 2.90
CA LEU A 8 15.86 2.82 2.45
C LEU A 8 14.56 2.10 2.08
N LYS A 9 14.64 0.95 1.40
CA LYS A 9 13.46 0.12 1.10
C LYS A 9 12.81 -0.41 2.36
N ALA A 10 13.62 -0.91 3.30
CA ALA A 10 13.14 -1.40 4.58
C ALA A 10 12.47 -0.28 5.41
N ALA A 11 13.08 0.91 5.44
CA ALA A 11 12.51 2.08 6.10
C ALA A 11 11.20 2.51 5.44
N PHE A 12 11.15 2.63 4.11
CA PHE A 12 9.93 2.96 3.38
C PHE A 12 8.79 1.98 3.69
N ALA A 13 9.07 0.68 3.68
CA ALA A 13 8.08 -0.34 4.05
C ALA A 13 7.66 -0.23 5.53
N GLY A 14 8.60 0.02 6.44
CA GLY A 14 8.34 0.19 7.86
C GLY A 14 7.45 1.40 8.17
N GLU A 15 7.78 2.56 7.60
CA GLU A 15 7.01 3.80 7.74
C GLU A 15 5.61 3.67 7.14
N SER A 16 5.50 3.01 5.97
CA SER A 16 4.20 2.74 5.33
C SER A 16 3.30 1.86 6.22
N GLN A 17 3.86 0.83 6.84
CA GLN A 17 3.11 -0.02 7.78
C GLN A 17 2.76 0.72 9.08
N ALA A 18 3.68 1.52 9.62
CA ALA A 18 3.45 2.32 10.83
C ALA A 18 2.30 3.31 10.61
N ASN A 19 2.30 4.03 9.49
CA ASN A 19 1.22 4.91 9.08
C ASN A 19 -0.15 4.18 9.08
N ARG A 20 -0.27 3.04 8.38
CA ARG A 20 -1.54 2.30 8.31
C ARG A 20 -2.01 1.80 9.68
N ARG A 21 -1.08 1.35 10.54
CA ARG A 21 -1.39 0.94 11.92
C ARG A 21 -1.90 2.11 12.76
N TYR A 22 -1.23 3.25 12.73
CA TYR A 22 -1.62 4.41 13.53
C TYR A 22 -2.97 4.98 13.11
N LEU A 23 -3.33 4.96 11.82
CA LEU A 23 -4.69 5.31 11.37
C LEU A 23 -5.75 4.35 11.95
N ALA A 24 -5.47 3.05 11.96
CA ALA A 24 -6.36 2.07 12.57
C ALA A 24 -6.47 2.27 14.10
N PHE A 25 -5.37 2.58 14.78
CA PHE A 25 -5.35 2.85 16.21
C PHE A 25 -6.10 4.14 16.56
N ALA A 26 -5.97 5.19 15.75
CA ALA A 26 -6.74 6.42 15.90
C ALA A 26 -8.25 6.15 15.80
N THR A 27 -8.67 5.37 14.81
CA THR A 27 -10.07 4.97 14.65
C THR A 27 -10.57 4.20 15.87
N LYS A 28 -9.77 3.26 16.38
CA LYS A 28 -10.09 2.51 17.59
C LYS A 28 -10.22 3.41 18.82
N ALA A 29 -9.28 4.33 19.02
CA ALA A 29 -9.32 5.30 20.12
C ALA A 29 -10.55 6.22 20.05
N MET A 30 -10.94 6.68 18.85
CA MET A 30 -12.18 7.44 18.66
C MET A 30 -13.42 6.64 19.07
N ASN A 31 -13.51 5.38 18.64
CA ASN A 31 -14.64 4.50 18.98
C ASN A 31 -14.71 4.18 20.49
N GLU A 32 -13.61 4.34 21.21
CA GLU A 32 -13.51 4.18 22.66
C GLU A 32 -13.72 5.49 23.44
N GLY A 33 -14.04 6.59 22.76
CA GLY A 33 -14.24 7.89 23.39
C GLY A 33 -12.94 8.53 23.91
N LYS A 34 -11.81 8.27 23.24
CA LYS A 34 -10.48 8.79 23.58
C LYS A 34 -9.94 9.73 22.48
N PRO A 35 -10.59 10.88 22.22
CA PRO A 35 -10.24 11.73 21.09
C PRO A 35 -8.83 12.32 21.20
N GLU A 36 -8.33 12.59 22.40
CA GLU A 36 -6.98 13.11 22.61
C GLU A 36 -5.92 12.07 22.21
N ILE A 37 -6.15 10.79 22.49
CA ILE A 37 -5.25 9.70 22.09
C ILE A 37 -5.35 9.45 20.59
N ALA A 38 -6.56 9.51 20.02
CA ALA A 38 -6.73 9.43 18.58
C ALA A 38 -5.95 10.53 17.85
N GLN A 39 -5.96 11.75 18.37
CA GLN A 39 -5.19 12.87 17.83
C GLN A 39 -3.69 12.59 17.81
N LEU A 40 -3.13 11.99 18.87
CA LEU A 40 -1.71 11.61 18.92
C LEU A 40 -1.37 10.58 17.83
N PHE A 41 -2.22 9.57 17.64
CA PHE A 41 -2.02 8.58 16.57
C PHE A 41 -2.14 9.20 15.17
N MET A 42 -3.08 10.13 14.97
CA MET A 42 -3.22 10.85 13.70
C MET A 42 -2.00 11.72 13.39
N GLU A 43 -1.46 12.41 14.40
CA GLU A 43 -0.24 13.21 14.28
C GLU A 43 0.95 12.32 13.89
N ALA A 44 1.15 11.20 14.60
CA ALA A 44 2.18 10.23 14.27
C ALA A 44 2.01 9.67 12.85
N ALA A 45 0.79 9.30 12.44
CA ALA A 45 0.53 8.82 11.08
C ALA A 45 0.90 9.86 10.01
N GLY A 46 0.64 11.14 10.26
CA GLY A 46 1.07 12.25 9.40
C GLY A 46 2.59 12.35 9.27
N ALA A 47 3.31 12.19 10.39
CA ALA A 47 4.76 12.15 10.40
C ALA A 47 5.31 10.97 9.58
N GLU A 48 4.80 9.75 9.78
CA GLU A 48 5.28 8.56 9.05
C GLU A 48 5.00 8.65 7.54
N THR A 49 3.94 9.37 7.14
CA THR A 49 3.71 9.70 5.72
C THR A 49 4.87 10.54 5.18
N THR A 50 5.30 11.56 5.93
CA THR A 50 6.41 12.43 5.54
C THR A 50 7.73 11.66 5.49
N HIS A 51 7.99 10.79 6.47
CA HIS A 51 9.18 9.95 6.51
C HIS A 51 9.24 8.98 5.32
N ALA A 52 8.15 8.24 5.07
CA ALA A 52 8.05 7.32 3.93
C ALA A 52 8.31 8.04 2.60
N LEU A 53 7.63 9.17 2.36
CA LEU A 53 7.81 9.92 1.12
C LEU A 53 9.22 10.50 0.98
N SER A 54 9.86 10.92 2.08
CA SER A 54 11.26 11.35 2.07
C SER A 54 12.19 10.22 1.61
N HIS A 55 12.02 9.00 2.15
CA HIS A 55 12.81 7.84 1.73
C HIS A 55 12.54 7.46 0.27
N PHE A 56 11.28 7.50 -0.17
CA PHE A 56 10.91 7.25 -1.57
C PHE A 56 11.58 8.25 -2.52
N ASN A 57 11.65 9.52 -2.13
CA ASN A 57 12.36 10.55 -2.89
C ASN A 57 13.86 10.26 -3.01
N VAL A 58 14.50 9.84 -1.92
CA VAL A 58 15.93 9.47 -1.94
C VAL A 58 16.18 8.24 -2.82
N MET A 59 15.23 7.29 -2.87
CA MET A 59 15.28 6.15 -3.79
C MET A 59 15.02 6.54 -5.26
N GLY A 60 14.76 7.81 -5.55
CA GLY A 60 14.60 8.36 -6.89
C GLY A 60 13.17 8.36 -7.41
N GLY A 61 12.17 8.14 -6.55
CA GLY A 61 10.75 8.37 -6.87
C GLY A 61 10.29 9.78 -6.45
N PRO A 62 9.00 10.11 -6.68
CA PRO A 62 8.23 9.63 -7.82
C PRO A 62 8.90 10.04 -9.15
N LYS A 63 8.58 9.33 -10.23
CA LYS A 63 9.00 9.67 -11.61
C LYS A 63 7.98 10.58 -12.29
N SER A 64 8.01 10.71 -13.62
CA SER A 64 6.93 11.39 -14.34
C SER A 64 5.59 10.68 -14.13
N THR A 65 4.47 11.41 -14.30
CA THR A 65 3.13 10.83 -14.15
C THR A 65 2.93 9.60 -15.05
N ALA A 66 3.40 9.63 -16.30
CA ALA A 66 3.31 8.50 -17.21
C ALA A 66 4.11 7.28 -16.72
N GLU A 67 5.35 7.49 -16.23
CA GLU A 67 6.16 6.42 -15.66
C GLU A 67 5.52 5.81 -14.39
N ASN A 68 4.97 6.66 -13.51
CA ASN A 68 4.30 6.19 -12.29
C ASN A 68 3.02 5.40 -12.61
N LEU A 69 2.24 5.80 -13.63
CA LEU A 69 1.05 5.07 -14.08
C LEU A 69 1.40 3.71 -14.69
N LYS A 70 2.52 3.63 -15.44
CA LYS A 70 3.07 2.36 -15.95
C LYS A 70 3.47 1.45 -14.80
N GLN A 71 4.26 1.96 -13.85
CA GLN A 71 4.68 1.20 -12.67
C GLN A 71 3.49 0.72 -11.83
N ALA A 72 2.49 1.57 -11.62
CA ALA A 72 1.27 1.18 -10.90
C ALA A 72 0.53 0.05 -11.65
N THR A 73 0.33 0.19 -12.96
CA THR A 73 -0.31 -0.84 -13.78
C THR A 73 0.42 -2.18 -13.74
N GLU A 74 1.75 -2.16 -13.74
CA GLU A 74 2.60 -3.36 -13.60
C GLU A 74 2.44 -4.00 -12.23
N GLY A 75 2.53 -3.20 -11.16
CA GLY A 75 2.32 -3.68 -9.79
C GLY A 75 0.95 -4.34 -9.61
N GLU A 76 -0.12 -3.72 -10.10
CA GLU A 76 -1.46 -4.30 -10.06
C GLU A 76 -1.54 -5.62 -10.86
N ASN A 77 -0.80 -5.77 -11.98
CA ASN A 77 -0.76 -7.05 -12.71
C ASN A 77 -0.10 -8.15 -11.87
N ASP A 78 1.03 -7.86 -11.25
CA ASP A 78 1.74 -8.83 -10.40
C ASP A 78 0.85 -9.29 -9.24
N GLU A 79 0.10 -8.35 -8.65
CA GLU A 79 -0.85 -8.66 -7.58
C GLU A 79 -2.00 -9.56 -8.07
N ILE A 80 -2.59 -9.25 -9.23
CA ILE A 80 -3.73 -9.96 -9.81
C ILE A 80 -3.36 -11.36 -10.34
N GLU A 81 -2.22 -11.46 -11.02
CA GLU A 81 -1.86 -12.65 -11.80
C GLU A 81 -1.07 -13.67 -10.97
N GLU A 82 -0.28 -13.21 -9.99
CA GLU A 82 0.59 -14.08 -9.20
C GLU A 82 0.30 -14.03 -7.69
N MET A 83 0.34 -12.84 -7.08
CA MET A 83 0.38 -12.72 -5.62
C MET A 83 -0.93 -13.18 -4.96
N TYR A 84 -2.06 -12.57 -5.28
CA TYR A 84 -3.33 -12.91 -4.63
C TYR A 84 -3.83 -14.31 -4.97
N PRO A 85 -3.74 -14.82 -6.23
CA PRO A 85 -4.08 -16.21 -6.52
C PRO A 85 -3.31 -17.21 -5.63
N ARG A 86 -2.00 -17.00 -5.46
CA ARG A 86 -1.19 -17.82 -4.56
C ARG A 86 -1.63 -17.68 -3.10
N PHE A 87 -1.81 -16.46 -2.60
CA PHE A 87 -2.21 -16.22 -1.20
C PHE A 87 -3.60 -16.78 -0.88
N ILE A 88 -4.54 -16.71 -1.81
CA ILE A 88 -5.87 -17.31 -1.66
C ILE A 88 -5.75 -18.83 -1.57
N GLN A 89 -4.93 -19.45 -2.42
CA GLN A 89 -4.71 -20.90 -2.39
C GLN A 89 -4.07 -21.35 -1.06
N GLU A 90 -2.99 -20.68 -0.64
CA GLU A 90 -2.32 -20.94 0.64
C GLU A 90 -3.29 -20.76 1.83
N ALA A 91 -4.09 -19.69 1.83
CA ALA A 91 -5.09 -19.46 2.89
C ALA A 91 -6.21 -20.52 2.91
N LYS A 92 -6.58 -21.10 1.75
CA LYS A 92 -7.52 -22.22 1.66
C LYS A 92 -6.90 -23.50 2.23
N GLU A 93 -5.63 -23.76 1.94
CA GLU A 93 -4.89 -24.92 2.47
C GLU A 93 -4.73 -24.84 3.99
N ASP A 94 -4.51 -23.65 4.53
CA ASP A 94 -4.43 -23.37 5.97
C ASP A 94 -5.81 -23.37 6.67
N GLY A 95 -6.91 -23.42 5.92
CA GLY A 95 -8.28 -23.32 6.45
C GLY A 95 -8.63 -21.94 7.04
N ASN A 96 -7.94 -20.88 6.62
CA ASN A 96 -8.14 -19.53 7.10
C ASN A 96 -9.14 -18.76 6.20
N GLU A 97 -10.43 -19.05 6.38
CA GLU A 97 -11.53 -18.44 5.61
C GLU A 97 -11.56 -16.90 5.68
N ALA A 98 -11.11 -16.30 6.79
CA ALA A 98 -11.04 -14.85 6.94
C ALA A 98 -9.99 -14.24 6.00
N ALA A 99 -8.81 -14.88 5.89
CA ALA A 99 -7.76 -14.46 4.97
C ALA A 99 -8.19 -14.65 3.51
N VAL A 100 -8.81 -15.80 3.18
CA VAL A 100 -9.36 -16.07 1.84
C VAL A 100 -10.28 -14.93 1.40
N LYS A 101 -11.27 -14.61 2.23
CA LYS A 101 -12.22 -13.53 1.93
C LYS A 101 -11.54 -12.18 1.79
N SER A 102 -10.56 -11.88 2.65
CA SER A 102 -9.83 -10.62 2.58
C SER A 102 -9.04 -10.50 1.28
N PHE A 103 -8.37 -11.56 0.84
CA PHE A 103 -7.61 -11.57 -0.41
C PHE A 103 -8.49 -11.57 -1.64
N GLU A 104 -9.62 -12.29 -1.64
CA GLU A 104 -10.58 -12.26 -2.76
C GLU A 104 -11.19 -10.86 -2.96
N ILE A 105 -11.48 -10.15 -1.86
CA ILE A 105 -11.94 -8.75 -1.94
C ILE A 105 -10.87 -7.83 -2.53
N ALA A 106 -9.61 -7.99 -2.10
CA ALA A 106 -8.51 -7.19 -2.62
C ALA A 106 -8.28 -7.47 -4.12
N LEU A 107 -8.20 -8.74 -4.52
CA LEU A 107 -8.03 -9.16 -5.91
C LEU A 107 -9.08 -8.56 -6.85
N GLU A 108 -10.36 -8.57 -6.46
CA GLU A 108 -11.41 -7.94 -7.28
C GLU A 108 -11.24 -6.42 -7.39
N ARG A 109 -10.72 -5.77 -6.34
CA ARG A 109 -10.48 -4.33 -6.36
C ARG A 109 -9.26 -3.96 -7.21
N GLU A 110 -8.18 -4.75 -7.15
CA GLU A 110 -6.97 -4.51 -7.93
C GLU A 110 -7.22 -4.58 -9.44
N LYS A 111 -8.11 -5.48 -9.88
CA LYS A 111 -8.57 -5.51 -11.29
C LYS A 111 -9.11 -4.17 -11.76
N HIS A 112 -9.88 -3.49 -10.90
CA HIS A 112 -10.39 -2.16 -11.20
C HIS A 112 -9.30 -1.09 -11.13
N HIS A 113 -8.38 -1.14 -10.16
CA HIS A 113 -7.26 -0.20 -10.10
C HIS A 113 -6.40 -0.26 -11.36
N ARG A 114 -6.09 -1.47 -11.83
CA ARG A 114 -5.38 -1.69 -13.09
C ARG A 114 -6.07 -1.02 -14.27
N GLU A 115 -7.38 -1.24 -14.43
CA GLU A 115 -8.16 -0.62 -15.52
C GLU A 115 -8.17 0.90 -15.41
N MET A 116 -8.35 1.43 -14.20
CA MET A 116 -8.29 2.87 -13.91
C MET A 116 -6.94 3.48 -14.31
N PHE A 117 -5.81 2.87 -13.93
CA PHE A 117 -4.48 3.37 -14.29
C PHE A 117 -4.16 3.22 -15.78
N ARG A 118 -4.58 2.13 -16.43
CA ARG A 118 -4.42 1.94 -17.89
C ARG A 118 -5.16 3.02 -18.67
N ASN A 119 -6.40 3.33 -18.29
CA ASN A 119 -7.18 4.36 -18.94
C ASN A 119 -6.55 5.76 -18.75
N ALA A 120 -6.13 6.08 -17.52
CA ALA A 120 -5.46 7.35 -17.24
C ALA A 120 -4.15 7.50 -18.01
N LEU A 121 -3.37 6.43 -18.19
CA LEU A 121 -2.16 6.47 -19.01
C LEU A 121 -2.46 6.71 -20.48
N LYS A 122 -3.48 6.02 -21.03
CA LYS A 122 -3.91 6.19 -22.41
C LYS A 122 -4.33 7.65 -22.69
N GLU A 123 -5.13 8.24 -21.81
CA GLU A 123 -5.56 9.63 -21.92
C GLU A 123 -4.40 10.63 -21.83
N LEU A 124 -3.33 10.30 -21.10
CA LEU A 124 -2.15 11.16 -20.97
C LEU A 124 -1.22 11.12 -22.19
N GLU A 125 -1.24 10.01 -22.95
CA GLU A 125 -0.39 9.80 -24.14
C GLU A 125 -1.08 10.22 -25.46
N GLU A 126 -2.39 10.52 -25.43
CA GLU A 126 -3.17 11.11 -26.54
C GLU A 126 -2.95 12.62 -26.70
#